data_AF-A0A934LXC0-F1
#
_entry.id   AF-A0A934LXC0-F1
#
_cell.length_a   1.000
_cell.length_b   1.000
_cell.length_c   1.000
_cell.angle_alpha   90.00
_cell.angle_beta   90.00
_cell.angle_gamma   90.00
#
_symmetry.space_group_name_H-M   'P 1'
#
loop_
_entity.id
_entity.type
_entity.pdbx_description
1 polymer ?
#
loop_
_entity_poly.entity_id
_entity_poly.type
_entity_poly.pdbx_seq_one_letter_code
_entity_poly.pdbx_strand_id
1 'polypeptide(L)'
;MRKFLSVIAVLLMVSALFLPSPVRAATADKGITPPAEEEKAFEGRAQTMAVTNGFFIKSAKRFGLKLKSPDASGYLKKAEEASDKAGVHMKAREFTSAVEDFSASTHYAIQAIVIYKNAQTSAIRDAALREQADVKAGRDKKTKAGLTLKRLTEVETFVQAATRLLKEREEPFVMEKLKAVQELYNSAKTSLSAGLDDLALENATKAYKLATDTVIEIKTARAEIITFPKPRTGDDTAAYNYEWRRNDTYSFFASQIISDPDKETKKLLRSADEKKDEAMNAGKDGDLKKGVEAFKTSTEFFMEAIKGSVK
;
A
#
# COMPACT_ATOMS: atom_id res chain seq x y z
N MET A 1 -47.89 14.38 0.71
CA MET A 1 -47.16 14.09 1.97
C MET A 1 -46.74 12.62 2.12
N ARG A 2 -47.59 11.61 1.90
CA ARG A 2 -47.20 10.17 2.05
C ARG A 2 -45.97 9.71 1.24
N LYS A 3 -45.75 10.22 0.02
CA LYS A 3 -44.57 9.88 -0.83
C LYS A 3 -43.25 10.51 -0.37
N PHE A 4 -43.30 11.63 0.37
CA PHE A 4 -42.10 12.32 0.89
C PHE A 4 -41.55 11.61 2.14
N LEU A 5 -42.45 11.11 3.00
CA LEU A 5 -42.08 10.28 4.16
C LEU A 5 -41.40 8.95 3.75
N SER A 6 -41.81 8.33 2.65
CA SER A 6 -41.20 7.08 2.17
C SER A 6 -39.77 7.26 1.66
N VAL A 7 -39.43 8.42 1.11
CA VAL A 7 -38.08 8.71 0.58
C VAL A 7 -37.12 9.07 1.72
N ILE A 8 -37.59 9.82 2.72
CA ILE A 8 -36.84 10.13 3.94
C ILE A 8 -36.59 8.85 4.77
N ALA A 9 -37.56 7.93 4.82
CA ALA A 9 -37.38 6.64 5.49
C ALA A 9 -36.33 5.74 4.82
N VAL A 10 -36.23 5.76 3.48
CA VAL A 10 -35.17 5.05 2.74
C VAL A 10 -33.81 5.74 2.94
N LEU A 11 -33.75 7.08 2.95
CA LEU A 11 -32.54 7.84 3.26
C LEU A 11 -32.04 7.61 4.70
N LEU A 12 -32.96 7.49 5.68
CA LEU A 12 -32.65 7.19 7.08
C LEU A 12 -32.26 5.72 7.31
N MET A 13 -32.88 4.75 6.60
CA MET A 13 -32.45 3.34 6.65
C MET A 13 -31.08 3.13 6.01
N VAL A 14 -30.76 3.88 4.94
CA VAL A 14 -29.44 3.82 4.31
C VAL A 14 -28.36 4.42 5.22
N SER A 15 -28.64 5.53 5.91
CA SER A 15 -27.68 6.09 6.88
C SER A 15 -27.50 5.20 8.13
N ALA A 16 -28.49 4.41 8.52
CA ALA A 16 -28.35 3.41 9.58
C ALA A 16 -27.48 2.20 9.18
N LEU A 17 -27.38 1.86 7.89
CA LEU A 17 -26.44 0.87 7.35
C LEU A 17 -24.99 1.39 7.27
N PHE A 18 -24.80 2.71 7.43
CA PHE A 18 -23.51 3.38 7.43
C PHE A 18 -23.13 3.96 8.80
N LEU A 19 -23.88 3.68 9.86
CA LEU A 19 -23.33 3.84 11.20
C LEU A 19 -22.17 2.84 11.32
N PRO A 20 -20.93 3.30 11.55
CA PRO A 20 -19.90 2.37 11.97
C PRO A 20 -20.45 1.70 13.23
N SER A 21 -20.56 0.37 13.22
CA SER A 21 -20.56 -0.36 14.49
C SER A 21 -19.44 0.23 15.31
N PRO A 22 -19.64 0.54 16.61
CA PRO A 22 -18.53 1.00 17.43
C PRO A 22 -17.43 -0.02 17.23
N VAL A 23 -16.33 0.41 16.60
CA VAL A 23 -15.08 -0.33 16.63
C VAL A 23 -14.84 -0.46 18.11
N ARG A 24 -15.09 -1.67 18.62
CA ARG A 24 -14.82 -2.04 19.98
C ARG A 24 -13.37 -1.60 20.16
N ALA A 25 -13.16 -0.54 20.95
CA ALA A 25 -11.84 -0.12 21.33
C ALA A 25 -11.15 -1.41 21.78
N ALA A 26 -10.07 -1.76 21.10
CA ALA A 26 -9.32 -2.96 21.38
C ALA A 26 -8.90 -2.88 22.85
N THR A 27 -9.70 -3.47 23.73
CA THR A 27 -9.27 -3.86 25.05
C THR A 27 -8.13 -4.81 24.78
N ALA A 28 -6.94 -4.37 25.16
CA ALA A 28 -5.74 -5.18 25.20
C ALA A 28 -5.98 -6.38 26.12
N ASP A 29 -6.60 -7.45 25.60
CA ASP A 29 -6.49 -8.78 26.18
C ASP A 29 -6.85 -9.86 25.14
N LYS A 30 -5.84 -10.68 24.87
CA LYS A 30 -5.86 -12.08 24.37
C LYS A 30 -6.88 -12.46 23.29
N GLY A 31 -6.33 -12.68 22.09
CA GLY A 31 -6.94 -13.56 21.09
C GLY A 31 -6.47 -13.15 19.70
N ILE A 32 -5.39 -13.77 19.21
CA ILE A 32 -5.05 -13.74 17.79
C ILE A 32 -6.19 -14.47 17.09
N THR A 33 -7.14 -13.74 16.50
CA THR A 33 -8.06 -14.33 15.53
C THR A 33 -7.22 -14.88 14.38
N PRO A 34 -7.36 -16.16 14.00
CA PRO A 34 -6.60 -16.72 12.89
C PRO A 34 -6.89 -15.90 11.62
N PRO A 35 -5.87 -15.59 10.77
CA PRO A 35 -6.06 -14.86 9.51
C PRO A 35 -7.18 -15.42 8.62
N ALA A 36 -7.45 -16.73 8.74
CA ALA A 36 -8.46 -17.45 7.98
C ALA A 36 -9.92 -17.13 8.35
N GLU A 37 -10.21 -16.66 9.56
CA GLU A 37 -11.59 -16.30 9.96
C GLU A 37 -12.00 -14.92 9.44
N GLU A 38 -11.07 -13.97 9.42
CA GLU A 38 -11.28 -12.65 8.81
C GLU A 38 -11.45 -12.77 7.29
N GLU A 39 -10.62 -13.57 6.63
CA GLU A 39 -10.71 -13.77 5.17
C GLU A 39 -12.06 -14.35 4.73
N LYS A 40 -12.59 -15.34 5.48
CA LYS A 40 -13.94 -15.90 5.23
C LYS A 40 -15.06 -14.89 5.46
N ALA A 41 -14.91 -14.01 6.46
CA ALA A 41 -15.88 -12.95 6.72
C ALA A 41 -15.89 -11.90 5.59
N PHE A 42 -14.72 -11.54 5.07
CA PHE A 42 -14.60 -10.64 3.91
C PHE A 42 -15.10 -11.29 2.62
N GLU A 43 -14.85 -12.58 2.42
CA GLU A 43 -15.39 -13.34 1.28
C GLU A 43 -16.93 -13.35 1.29
N GLY A 44 -17.56 -13.74 2.40
CA GLY A 44 -19.02 -13.77 2.52
C GLY A 44 -19.64 -12.37 2.33
N ARG A 45 -18.96 -11.33 2.82
CA ARG A 45 -19.37 -9.93 2.59
C ARG A 45 -19.24 -9.53 1.13
N ALA A 46 -18.12 -9.86 0.48
CA ALA A 46 -17.88 -9.56 -0.93
C ALA A 46 -18.93 -10.23 -1.83
N GLN A 47 -19.30 -11.49 -1.56
CA GLN A 47 -20.36 -12.20 -2.26
C GLN A 47 -21.73 -11.52 -2.08
N THR A 48 -22.09 -11.17 -0.85
CA THR A 48 -23.34 -10.44 -0.56
C THR A 48 -23.38 -9.09 -1.27
N MET A 49 -22.24 -8.40 -1.32
CA MET A 49 -22.11 -7.11 -2.00
C MET A 49 -22.15 -7.25 -3.52
N ALA A 50 -21.59 -8.30 -4.11
CA ALA A 50 -21.70 -8.57 -5.53
C ALA A 50 -23.17 -8.70 -5.97
N VAL A 51 -23.97 -9.43 -5.18
CA VAL A 51 -25.41 -9.61 -5.45
C VAL A 51 -26.15 -8.29 -5.34
N THR A 52 -26.01 -7.58 -4.21
CA THR A 52 -26.70 -6.31 -3.97
C THR A 52 -26.28 -5.22 -4.95
N ASN A 53 -24.98 -5.12 -5.27
CA ASN A 53 -24.45 -4.21 -6.26
C ASN A 53 -25.07 -4.43 -7.65
N GLY A 54 -25.18 -5.69 -8.09
CA GLY A 54 -25.81 -6.04 -9.35
C GLY A 54 -27.26 -5.53 -9.46
N PHE A 55 -28.02 -5.57 -8.36
CA PHE A 55 -29.37 -4.99 -8.31
C PHE A 55 -29.37 -3.46 -8.51
N PHE A 56 -28.44 -2.74 -7.88
CA PHE A 56 -28.35 -1.28 -8.01
C PHE A 56 -27.91 -0.87 -9.42
N ILE A 57 -26.91 -1.52 -10.01
CA ILE A 57 -26.48 -1.25 -11.40
C ILE A 57 -27.63 -1.50 -12.38
N LYS A 58 -28.31 -2.65 -12.26
CA LYS A 58 -29.45 -2.99 -13.12
C LYS A 58 -30.58 -1.97 -12.98
N SER A 59 -30.83 -1.50 -11.76
CA SER A 59 -31.82 -0.46 -11.48
C SER A 59 -31.43 0.88 -12.12
N ALA A 60 -30.17 1.31 -11.97
CA ALA A 60 -29.63 2.52 -12.57
C ALA A 60 -29.72 2.49 -14.10
N LYS A 61 -29.36 1.37 -14.75
CA LYS A 61 -29.54 1.15 -16.19
C LYS A 61 -30.99 1.33 -16.63
N ARG A 62 -31.93 0.74 -15.89
CA ARG A 62 -33.37 0.83 -16.20
C ARG A 62 -33.88 2.27 -16.15
N PHE A 63 -33.38 3.09 -15.22
CA PHE A 63 -33.71 4.51 -15.19
C PHE A 63 -33.03 5.30 -16.32
N GLY A 64 -31.77 5.01 -16.64
CA GLY A 64 -31.05 5.67 -17.74
C GLY A 64 -31.64 5.42 -19.13
N LEU A 65 -32.23 4.24 -19.36
CA LEU A 65 -32.99 3.96 -20.58
C LEU A 65 -34.25 4.84 -20.73
N LYS A 66 -34.82 5.31 -19.61
CA LYS A 66 -36.05 6.12 -19.59
C LYS A 66 -35.79 7.62 -19.50
N LEU A 67 -34.70 8.02 -18.85
CA LEU A 67 -34.42 9.39 -18.45
C LEU A 67 -33.01 9.74 -18.93
N LYS A 68 -32.91 10.56 -19.98
CA LYS A 68 -31.61 10.96 -20.56
C LYS A 68 -30.99 12.07 -19.71
N SER A 69 -29.97 11.75 -18.91
CA SER A 69 -29.15 12.70 -18.15
C SER A 69 -27.67 12.37 -18.33
N PRO A 70 -26.85 13.28 -18.88
CA PRO A 70 -25.41 13.06 -19.04
C PRO A 70 -24.70 12.82 -17.71
N ASP A 71 -25.05 13.58 -16.66
CA ASP A 71 -24.44 13.45 -15.33
C ASP A 71 -24.71 12.06 -14.73
N ALA A 72 -25.98 11.62 -14.75
CA ALA A 72 -26.36 10.30 -14.25
C ALA A 72 -25.73 9.17 -15.08
N SER A 73 -25.53 9.38 -16.39
CA SER A 73 -24.84 8.43 -17.26
C SER A 73 -23.36 8.31 -16.91
N GLY A 74 -22.71 9.42 -16.55
CA GLY A 74 -21.34 9.42 -16.03
C GLY A 74 -21.19 8.63 -14.74
N TYR A 75 -22.15 8.74 -13.82
CA TYR A 75 -22.15 7.93 -12.58
C TYR A 75 -22.41 6.45 -12.83
N LEU A 76 -23.33 6.13 -13.73
CA LEU A 76 -23.59 4.76 -14.12
C LEU A 76 -22.32 4.11 -14.69
N LYS A 77 -21.59 4.80 -15.57
CA LYS A 77 -20.32 4.30 -16.11
C LYS A 77 -19.29 4.04 -15.00
N LYS A 78 -19.13 4.97 -14.06
CA LYS A 78 -18.23 4.77 -12.89
C LYS A 78 -18.65 3.60 -12.02
N ALA A 79 -19.96 3.37 -11.86
CA ALA A 79 -20.48 2.22 -11.14
C ALA A 79 -20.09 0.91 -11.83
N GLU A 80 -20.22 0.85 -13.15
CA GLU A 80 -19.82 -0.31 -13.94
C GLU A 80 -18.30 -0.56 -13.85
N GLU A 81 -17.49 0.48 -14.06
CA GLU A 81 -16.01 0.38 -13.97
C GLU A 81 -15.55 -0.13 -12.59
N ALA A 82 -16.16 0.36 -11.50
CA ALA A 82 -15.85 -0.10 -10.16
C ALA A 82 -16.33 -1.54 -9.91
N SER A 83 -17.49 -1.94 -10.47
CA SER A 83 -17.96 -3.33 -10.38
C SER A 83 -17.05 -4.29 -11.14
N ASP A 84 -16.54 -3.88 -12.30
CA ASP A 84 -15.63 -4.71 -13.09
C ASP A 84 -14.30 -4.91 -12.34
N LYS A 85 -13.76 -3.85 -11.72
CA LYS A 85 -12.59 -3.93 -10.84
C LYS A 85 -12.83 -4.84 -9.63
N ALA A 86 -13.98 -4.71 -8.97
CA ALA A 86 -14.37 -5.60 -7.88
C ALA A 86 -14.38 -7.07 -8.34
N GLY A 87 -14.87 -7.34 -9.55
CA GLY A 87 -14.86 -8.66 -10.17
C GLY A 87 -13.45 -9.22 -10.41
N VAL A 88 -12.48 -8.36 -10.75
CA VAL A 88 -11.07 -8.74 -10.87
C VAL A 88 -10.51 -9.12 -9.49
N HIS A 89 -10.71 -8.27 -8.46
CA HIS A 89 -10.26 -8.57 -7.10
C HIS A 89 -10.92 -9.83 -6.52
N MET A 90 -12.21 -10.08 -6.81
CA MET A 90 -12.90 -11.33 -6.45
C MET A 90 -12.22 -12.57 -7.03
N LYS A 91 -11.82 -12.53 -8.31
CA LYS A 91 -11.13 -13.65 -8.98
C LYS A 91 -9.72 -13.85 -8.43
N ALA A 92 -9.05 -12.77 -8.04
CA ALA A 92 -7.75 -12.80 -7.39
C ALA A 92 -7.81 -13.20 -5.89
N ARG A 93 -9.02 -13.40 -5.34
CA ARG A 93 -9.27 -13.64 -3.90
C ARG A 93 -8.83 -12.48 -2.99
N GLU A 94 -8.75 -11.28 -3.53
CA GLU A 94 -8.48 -10.05 -2.79
C GLU A 94 -9.78 -9.46 -2.22
N PHE A 95 -10.40 -10.16 -1.26
CA PHE A 95 -11.76 -9.87 -0.83
C PHE A 95 -11.94 -8.50 -0.17
N THR A 96 -10.92 -7.99 0.52
CA THR A 96 -10.93 -6.64 1.09
C THR A 96 -11.04 -5.59 -0.01
N SER A 97 -10.20 -5.68 -1.04
CA SER A 97 -10.23 -4.78 -2.21
C SER A 97 -11.56 -4.91 -2.98
N ALA A 98 -12.07 -6.14 -3.12
CA ALA A 98 -13.36 -6.38 -3.76
C ALA A 98 -14.52 -5.72 -3.01
N VAL A 99 -14.55 -5.78 -1.67
CA VAL A 99 -15.57 -5.12 -0.84
C VAL A 99 -15.53 -3.60 -1.03
N GLU A 100 -14.35 -3.01 -1.09
CA GLU A 100 -14.18 -1.57 -1.30
C GLU A 100 -14.69 -1.14 -2.68
N ASP A 101 -14.35 -1.88 -3.72
CA ASP A 101 -14.80 -1.60 -5.09
C ASP A 101 -16.31 -1.80 -5.27
N PHE A 102 -16.91 -2.87 -4.70
CA PHE A 102 -18.36 -3.05 -4.71
C PHE A 102 -19.08 -1.96 -3.92
N SER A 103 -18.49 -1.47 -2.83
CA SER A 103 -19.03 -0.34 -2.06
C SER A 103 -19.03 0.93 -2.92
N ALA A 104 -17.92 1.24 -3.58
CA ALA A 104 -17.81 2.37 -4.49
C ALA A 104 -18.81 2.27 -5.65
N SER A 105 -18.90 1.10 -6.28
CA SER A 105 -19.84 0.84 -7.37
C SER A 105 -21.29 1.04 -6.93
N THR A 106 -21.68 0.49 -5.78
CA THR A 106 -23.05 0.62 -5.24
C THR A 106 -23.40 2.07 -4.98
N HIS A 107 -22.47 2.84 -4.42
CA HIS A 107 -22.64 4.27 -4.18
C HIS A 107 -22.86 5.04 -5.50
N TYR A 108 -22.03 4.80 -6.53
CA TYR A 108 -22.21 5.44 -7.83
C TYR A 108 -23.53 5.05 -8.51
N ALA A 109 -23.96 3.80 -8.40
CA ALA A 109 -25.24 3.35 -8.94
C ALA A 109 -26.42 4.04 -8.24
N ILE A 110 -26.37 4.22 -6.91
CA ILE A 110 -27.37 4.98 -6.16
C ILE A 110 -27.41 6.44 -6.61
N GLN A 111 -26.25 7.08 -6.75
CA GLN A 111 -26.18 8.46 -7.23
C GLN A 111 -26.76 8.61 -8.63
N ALA A 112 -26.46 7.69 -9.54
CA ALA A 112 -27.08 7.65 -10.86
C ALA A 112 -28.62 7.55 -10.75
N ILE A 113 -29.15 6.66 -9.90
CA ILE A 113 -30.61 6.51 -9.68
C ILE A 113 -31.23 7.80 -9.15
N VAL A 114 -30.59 8.45 -8.17
CA VAL A 114 -31.08 9.70 -7.57
C VAL A 114 -31.12 10.81 -8.61
N ILE A 115 -30.06 10.98 -9.41
CA ILE A 115 -30.01 12.01 -10.45
C ILE A 115 -31.03 11.70 -11.55
N TYR A 116 -31.14 10.44 -12.01
CA TYR A 116 -32.15 10.07 -13.01
C TYR A 116 -33.57 10.40 -12.52
N LYS A 117 -33.92 9.99 -11.29
CA LYS A 117 -35.27 10.21 -10.73
C LYS A 117 -35.61 11.67 -10.49
N ASN A 118 -34.60 12.53 -10.32
CA ASN A 118 -34.78 13.94 -10.00
C ASN A 118 -34.24 14.86 -11.09
N ALA A 119 -34.27 14.42 -12.36
CA ALA A 119 -33.75 15.18 -13.49
C ALA A 119 -34.34 16.61 -13.62
N GLN A 120 -35.57 16.81 -13.13
CA GLN A 120 -36.28 18.10 -13.14
C GLN A 120 -36.08 18.94 -11.87
N THR A 121 -35.42 18.40 -10.83
CA THR A 121 -35.26 19.06 -9.53
C THR A 121 -33.78 19.35 -9.26
N SER A 122 -33.33 20.53 -9.68
CA SER A 122 -31.93 20.97 -9.55
C SER A 122 -31.38 20.86 -8.12
N ALA A 123 -32.18 21.22 -7.10
CA ALA A 123 -31.74 21.17 -5.70
C ALA A 123 -31.33 19.76 -5.22
N ILE A 124 -32.03 18.71 -5.65
CA ILE A 124 -31.72 17.32 -5.25
C ILE A 124 -30.49 16.83 -6.00
N ARG A 125 -30.36 17.19 -7.28
CA ARG A 125 -29.17 16.88 -8.09
C ARG A 125 -27.92 17.56 -7.51
N ASP A 126 -28.00 18.83 -7.19
CA ASP A 126 -26.86 19.59 -6.69
C ASP A 126 -26.44 19.10 -5.28
N ALA A 127 -27.41 18.70 -4.45
CA ALA A 127 -27.14 18.05 -3.16
C ALA A 127 -26.43 16.70 -3.33
N ALA A 128 -26.90 15.85 -4.25
CA ALA A 128 -26.28 14.57 -4.59
C ALA A 128 -24.83 14.73 -5.10
N LEU A 129 -24.57 15.75 -5.92
CA LEU A 129 -23.22 16.07 -6.40
C LEU A 129 -22.29 16.56 -5.27
N ARG A 130 -22.79 17.39 -4.35
CA ARG A 130 -22.01 17.85 -3.17
C ARG A 130 -21.69 16.72 -2.21
N GLU A 131 -22.68 15.89 -1.87
CA GLU A 131 -22.47 14.72 -1.02
C GLU A 131 -21.35 13.83 -1.56
N GLN A 132 -21.29 13.67 -2.89
CA GLN A 132 -20.23 12.87 -3.50
C GLN A 132 -18.85 13.55 -3.47
N ALA A 133 -18.79 14.87 -3.59
CA ALA A 133 -17.55 15.61 -3.36
C ALA A 133 -17.05 15.41 -1.92
N ASP A 134 -17.96 15.44 -0.94
CA ASP A 134 -17.65 15.23 0.48
C ASP A 134 -17.21 13.78 0.77
N VAL A 135 -17.90 12.79 0.19
CA VAL A 135 -17.52 11.36 0.30
C VAL A 135 -16.14 11.12 -0.32
N LYS A 136 -15.86 11.72 -1.49
CA LYS A 136 -14.54 11.62 -2.13
C LYS A 136 -13.48 12.28 -1.24
N ALA A 137 -13.72 13.49 -0.75
CA ALA A 137 -12.81 14.18 0.14
C ALA A 137 -12.54 13.37 1.44
N GLY A 138 -13.57 12.75 2.00
CA GLY A 138 -13.45 11.87 3.17
C GLY A 138 -12.63 10.61 2.90
N ARG A 139 -12.79 9.98 1.73
CA ARG A 139 -11.97 8.83 1.31
C ARG A 139 -10.52 9.24 1.08
N ASP A 140 -10.29 10.32 0.33
CA ASP A 140 -8.95 10.85 0.06
C ASP A 140 -8.22 11.17 1.37
N LYS A 141 -8.92 11.80 2.32
CA LYS A 141 -8.43 12.03 3.69
C LYS A 141 -8.04 10.74 4.42
N LYS A 142 -8.92 9.73 4.42
CA LYS A 142 -8.63 8.43 5.08
C LYS A 142 -7.42 7.74 4.45
N THR A 143 -7.32 7.73 3.11
CA THR A 143 -6.20 7.13 2.40
C THR A 143 -4.89 7.87 2.69
N LYS A 144 -4.90 9.20 2.66
CA LYS A 144 -3.73 10.02 3.01
C LYS A 144 -3.29 9.75 4.45
N ALA A 145 -4.22 9.76 5.42
CA ALA A 145 -3.92 9.47 6.81
C ALA A 145 -3.32 8.06 7.00
N GLY A 146 -3.86 7.04 6.33
CA GLY A 146 -3.33 5.68 6.36
C GLY A 146 -1.90 5.58 5.79
N LEU A 147 -1.64 6.22 4.64
CA LEU A 147 -0.31 6.27 4.04
C LEU A 147 0.69 7.03 4.93
N THR A 148 0.27 8.14 5.52
CA THR A 148 1.08 8.92 6.47
C THR A 148 1.45 8.06 7.68
N LEU A 149 0.50 7.38 8.30
CA LEU A 149 0.76 6.49 9.45
C LEU A 149 1.75 5.38 9.09
N LYS A 150 1.57 4.72 7.95
CA LYS A 150 2.51 3.69 7.46
C LYS A 150 3.93 4.25 7.32
N ARG A 151 4.09 5.39 6.65
CA ARG A 151 5.40 6.04 6.46
C ARG A 151 6.03 6.45 7.80
N LEU A 152 5.24 6.95 8.76
CA LEU A 152 5.75 7.29 10.09
C LEU A 152 6.29 6.06 10.81
N THR A 153 5.60 4.92 10.78
CA THR A 153 6.08 3.66 11.37
C THR A 153 7.39 3.18 10.72
N GLU A 154 7.49 3.29 9.38
CA GLU A 154 8.72 2.95 8.66
C GLU A 154 9.87 3.90 9.01
N VAL A 155 9.60 5.21 9.10
CA VAL A 155 10.59 6.22 9.54
C VAL A 155 11.12 5.90 10.94
N GLU A 156 10.26 5.58 11.90
CA GLU A 156 10.69 5.20 13.25
C GLU A 156 11.67 4.01 13.22
N THR A 157 11.36 3.01 12.39
CA THR A 157 12.20 1.83 12.22
C THR A 157 13.58 2.20 11.68
N PHE A 158 13.64 3.06 10.65
CA PHE A 158 14.91 3.50 10.06
C PHE A 158 15.71 4.41 11.00
N VAL A 159 15.05 5.32 11.73
CA VAL A 159 15.70 6.15 12.75
C VAL A 159 16.32 5.27 13.83
N GLN A 160 15.57 4.29 14.36
CA GLN A 160 16.11 3.34 15.35
C GLN A 160 17.31 2.55 14.81
N ALA A 161 17.22 2.09 13.56
CA ALA A 161 18.32 1.38 12.91
C ALA A 161 19.57 2.26 12.77
N ALA A 162 19.42 3.49 12.28
CA ALA A 162 20.51 4.46 12.14
C ALA A 162 21.11 4.87 13.50
N THR A 163 20.28 5.11 14.52
CA THR A 163 20.76 5.40 15.89
C THR A 163 21.54 4.22 16.47
N ARG A 164 21.09 2.97 16.22
CA ARG A 164 21.84 1.78 16.65
C ARG A 164 23.20 1.72 15.98
N LEU A 165 23.26 1.95 14.67
CA LEU A 165 24.52 1.96 13.93
C LEU A 165 25.44 3.07 14.47
N LEU A 166 24.93 4.26 14.77
CA LEU A 166 25.74 5.37 15.32
C LEU A 166 26.35 5.10 16.70
N LYS A 167 25.74 4.26 17.55
CA LYS A 167 26.34 3.87 18.84
C LYS A 167 27.67 3.12 18.69
N GLU A 168 27.93 2.56 17.51
CA GLU A 168 29.15 1.79 17.22
C GLU A 168 30.30 2.70 16.73
N ARG A 169 29.99 3.90 16.19
CA ARG A 169 30.94 4.96 15.81
C ARG A 169 30.20 6.25 15.48
N GLU A 170 30.58 7.36 16.10
CA GLU A 170 29.98 8.68 15.85
C GLU A 170 30.41 9.26 14.50
N GLU A 171 29.42 9.57 13.64
CA GLU A 171 29.61 10.26 12.36
C GLU A 171 28.78 11.56 12.38
N PRO A 172 29.39 12.75 12.52
CA PRO A 172 28.68 14.02 12.74
C PRO A 172 27.65 14.37 11.65
N PHE A 173 27.97 14.07 10.38
CA PHE A 173 27.08 14.32 9.24
C PHE A 173 25.80 13.47 9.28
N VAL A 174 25.89 12.25 9.79
CA VAL A 174 24.76 11.33 9.94
C VAL A 174 23.84 11.79 11.08
N MET A 175 24.41 12.34 12.15
CA MET A 175 23.64 12.93 13.25
C MET A 175 22.80 14.13 12.80
N GLU A 176 23.35 14.98 11.93
CA GLU A 176 22.62 16.11 11.34
C GLU A 176 21.45 15.65 10.47
N LYS A 177 21.66 14.64 9.62
CA LYS A 177 20.59 14.03 8.82
C LYS A 177 19.52 13.39 9.68
N LEU A 178 19.88 12.68 10.75
CA LEU A 178 18.91 12.12 11.69
C LEU A 178 18.09 13.19 12.41
N LYS A 179 18.71 14.32 12.75
CA LYS A 179 17.97 15.45 13.31
C LYS A 179 16.95 16.00 12.31
N ALA A 180 17.33 16.17 11.05
CA ALA A 180 16.43 16.59 9.98
C ALA A 180 15.29 15.56 9.73
N VAL A 181 15.57 14.26 9.81
CA VAL A 181 14.54 13.20 9.77
C VAL A 181 13.57 13.38 10.94
N GLN A 182 14.07 13.60 12.16
CA GLN A 182 13.24 13.76 13.35
C GLN A 182 12.38 15.03 13.30
N GLU A 183 12.89 16.13 12.75
CA GLU A 183 12.13 17.36 12.53
C GLU A 183 10.98 17.15 11.54
N LEU A 184 11.26 16.50 10.40
CA LEU A 184 10.23 16.15 9.41
C LEU A 184 9.20 15.17 9.99
N TYR A 185 9.65 14.19 10.77
CA TYR A 185 8.80 13.22 11.46
C TYR A 185 7.85 13.89 12.46
N ASN A 186 8.38 14.79 13.31
CA ASN A 186 7.57 15.55 14.27
C ASN A 186 6.61 16.50 13.55
N SER A 187 7.04 17.15 12.48
CA SER A 187 6.19 18.01 11.65
C SER A 187 5.04 17.24 11.00
N ALA A 188 5.31 16.02 10.50
CA ALA A 188 4.29 15.14 9.96
C ALA A 188 3.27 14.70 11.01
N LYS A 189 3.71 14.34 12.22
CA LYS A 189 2.81 14.04 13.37
C LYS A 189 1.93 15.22 13.75
N THR A 190 2.50 16.42 13.86
CA THR A 190 1.75 17.64 14.19
C THR A 190 0.73 17.98 13.11
N SER A 191 1.13 17.87 11.84
CA SER A 191 0.25 18.13 10.69
C SER A 191 -0.90 17.12 10.62
N LEU A 192 -0.64 15.85 10.91
CA LEU A 192 -1.67 14.80 10.95
C LEU A 192 -2.70 15.07 12.06
N SER A 193 -2.24 15.41 13.26
CA SER A 193 -3.10 15.77 14.39
C SER A 193 -3.93 17.04 14.14
N ALA A 194 -3.38 17.98 13.36
CA ALA A 194 -4.07 19.21 12.94
C ALA A 194 -5.03 19.00 11.74
N GLY A 195 -5.09 17.79 11.16
CA GLY A 195 -5.92 17.48 9.99
C GLY A 195 -5.40 18.07 8.67
N LEU A 196 -4.12 18.45 8.60
CA LEU A 196 -3.43 18.93 7.41
C LEU A 196 -2.83 17.74 6.65
N ASP A 197 -3.69 16.89 6.08
CA ASP A 197 -3.32 15.56 5.57
C ASP A 197 -2.27 15.59 4.44
N ASP A 198 -2.33 16.59 3.56
CA ASP A 198 -1.36 16.75 2.46
C ASP A 198 0.04 17.10 2.95
N LEU A 199 0.13 18.07 3.88
CA LEU A 199 1.39 18.46 4.50
C LEU A 199 1.96 17.32 5.36
N ALA A 200 1.09 16.59 6.05
CA ALA A 200 1.47 15.42 6.83
C ALA A 200 2.08 14.33 5.95
N LEU A 201 1.44 14.01 4.82
CA LEU A 201 1.94 13.02 3.87
C LEU A 201 3.23 13.46 3.20
N GLU A 202 3.35 14.72 2.81
CA GLU A 202 4.57 15.28 2.23
C GLU A 202 5.75 15.16 3.20
N ASN A 203 5.58 15.59 4.45
CA ASN A 203 6.62 15.55 5.46
C ASN A 203 7.00 14.10 5.83
N ALA A 204 6.02 13.19 5.95
CA ALA A 204 6.29 11.77 6.19
C ALA A 204 7.04 11.13 5.00
N THR A 205 6.75 11.55 3.77
CA THR A 205 7.45 11.10 2.57
C THR A 205 8.90 11.55 2.54
N LYS A 206 9.15 12.83 2.83
CA LYS A 206 10.51 13.38 2.92
C LYS A 206 11.30 12.72 4.05
N ALA A 207 10.69 12.55 5.22
CA ALA A 207 11.29 11.85 6.35
C ALA A 207 11.68 10.41 5.99
N TYR A 208 10.78 9.67 5.34
CA TYR A 208 11.03 8.30 4.90
C TYR A 208 12.23 8.20 3.96
N LYS A 209 12.26 9.05 2.93
CA LYS A 209 13.36 9.07 1.96
C LYS A 209 14.68 9.40 2.65
N LEU A 210 14.71 10.47 3.43
CA LEU A 210 15.93 10.90 4.13
C LEU A 210 16.41 9.85 5.15
N ALA A 211 15.51 9.18 5.87
CA ALA A 211 15.86 8.13 6.81
C ALA A 211 16.46 6.90 6.09
N THR A 212 15.87 6.53 4.95
CA THR A 212 16.37 5.44 4.12
C THR A 212 17.75 5.77 3.55
N ASP A 213 17.92 6.96 2.97
CA ASP A 213 19.19 7.45 2.43
C ASP A 213 20.27 7.48 3.52
N THR A 214 19.91 7.93 4.74
CA THR A 214 20.83 7.96 5.89
C THR A 214 21.30 6.55 6.29
N VAL A 215 20.40 5.57 6.35
CA VAL A 215 20.78 4.18 6.66
C VAL A 215 21.66 3.59 5.57
N ILE A 216 21.38 3.88 4.31
CA ILE A 216 22.20 3.46 3.16
C ILE A 216 23.60 4.06 3.30
N GLU A 217 23.70 5.37 3.50
CA GLU A 217 24.98 6.07 3.62
C GLU A 217 25.83 5.55 4.79
N ILE A 218 25.23 5.31 5.98
CA ILE A 218 25.97 4.73 7.11
C ILE A 218 26.55 3.37 6.73
N LYS A 219 25.74 2.52 6.10
CA LYS A 219 26.18 1.17 5.72
C LYS A 219 27.23 1.21 4.60
N THR A 220 27.08 2.12 3.63
CA THR A 220 28.06 2.35 2.56
C THR A 220 29.38 2.87 3.10
N ALA A 221 29.37 3.91 3.94
CA ALA A 221 30.57 4.51 4.54
C ALA A 221 31.34 3.52 5.43
N ARG A 222 30.62 2.56 6.04
CA ARG A 222 31.21 1.51 6.88
C ARG A 222 31.57 0.24 6.13
N ALA A 223 31.29 0.19 4.82
CA ALA A 223 31.48 -1.02 4.04
C ALA A 223 30.71 -2.22 4.66
N GLU A 224 29.61 -1.94 5.37
CA GLU A 224 28.88 -2.88 6.21
C GLU A 224 27.77 -3.59 5.43
N ILE A 225 27.66 -4.89 5.71
CA ILE A 225 26.70 -5.79 5.09
C ILE A 225 25.28 -5.36 5.54
N ILE A 226 24.40 -5.01 4.61
CA ILE A 226 22.95 -4.93 4.85
C ILE A 226 22.45 -6.29 5.36
N THR A 227 22.26 -6.38 6.67
CA THR A 227 21.68 -7.54 7.33
C THR A 227 20.17 -7.55 7.15
N PHE A 228 19.66 -8.65 6.59
CA PHE A 228 18.22 -8.92 6.49
C PHE A 228 17.81 -9.90 7.61
N PRO A 229 16.59 -9.80 8.17
CA PRO A 229 16.12 -10.75 9.17
C PRO A 229 16.03 -12.15 8.56
N LYS A 230 16.81 -13.10 9.07
CA LYS A 230 16.78 -14.49 8.58
C LYS A 230 15.39 -15.10 8.84
N PRO A 231 14.77 -15.79 7.87
CA PRO A 231 13.52 -16.51 8.10
C PRO A 231 13.73 -17.55 9.21
N ARG A 232 12.80 -17.59 10.17
CA ARG A 232 12.81 -18.56 11.28
C ARG A 232 12.15 -19.88 10.87
N THR A 233 12.57 -20.50 9.77
CA THR A 233 12.03 -21.81 9.37
C THR A 233 13.00 -22.56 8.45
N GLY A 234 13.02 -23.89 8.53
CA GLY A 234 13.76 -24.78 7.63
C GLY A 234 13.07 -25.02 6.28
N ASP A 235 12.36 -24.02 5.75
CA ASP A 235 11.68 -24.08 4.46
C ASP A 235 12.62 -23.57 3.35
N ASP A 236 13.01 -24.47 2.45
CA ASP A 236 13.92 -24.17 1.34
C ASP A 236 13.35 -23.09 0.38
N THR A 237 12.02 -22.98 0.27
CA THR A 237 11.36 -21.94 -0.55
C THR A 237 11.48 -20.56 0.08
N ALA A 238 11.26 -20.49 1.40
CA ALA A 238 11.43 -19.26 2.16
C ALA A 238 12.89 -18.79 2.15
N ALA A 239 13.84 -19.73 2.29
CA ALA A 239 15.27 -19.45 2.21
C ALA A 239 15.69 -18.94 0.82
N TYR A 240 15.21 -19.59 -0.26
CA TYR A 240 15.47 -19.17 -1.63
C TYR A 240 14.96 -17.76 -1.91
N ASN A 241 13.69 -17.47 -1.57
CA ASN A 241 13.10 -16.15 -1.78
C ASN A 241 13.79 -15.06 -0.94
N TYR A 242 14.25 -15.39 0.26
CA TYR A 242 15.02 -14.49 1.11
C TYR A 242 16.36 -14.14 0.47
N GLU A 243 17.16 -15.14 0.06
CA GLU A 243 18.47 -14.88 -0.54
C GLU A 243 18.35 -14.21 -1.92
N TRP A 244 17.31 -14.51 -2.68
CA TRP A 244 17.02 -13.79 -3.93
C TRP A 244 16.81 -12.29 -3.69
N ARG A 245 15.95 -11.92 -2.73
CA ARG A 245 15.69 -10.50 -2.39
C ARG A 245 16.94 -9.80 -1.86
N ARG A 246 17.71 -10.51 -1.03
CA ARG A 246 18.98 -10.01 -0.50
C ARG A 246 19.96 -9.75 -1.66
N ASN A 247 20.15 -10.71 -2.56
CA ASN A 247 21.01 -10.59 -3.73
C ASN A 247 20.60 -9.42 -4.64
N ASP A 248 19.31 -9.32 -4.95
CA ASP A 248 18.79 -8.27 -5.82
C ASP A 248 19.04 -6.86 -5.24
N THR A 249 18.91 -6.73 -3.92
CA THR A 249 19.24 -5.50 -3.22
C THR A 249 20.72 -5.13 -3.38
N TYR A 250 21.64 -6.09 -3.25
CA TYR A 250 23.07 -5.84 -3.43
C TYR A 250 23.47 -5.55 -4.87
N SER A 251 22.84 -6.22 -5.83
CA SER A 251 22.99 -5.94 -7.25
C SER A 251 22.55 -4.50 -7.56
N PHE A 252 21.42 -4.07 -7.01
CA PHE A 252 20.97 -2.69 -7.11
C PHE A 252 21.97 -1.71 -6.47
N PHE A 253 22.45 -1.96 -5.26
CA PHE A 253 23.46 -1.09 -4.63
C PHE A 253 24.74 -0.99 -5.43
N ALA A 254 25.26 -2.10 -5.95
CA ALA A 254 26.43 -2.11 -6.81
C ALA A 254 26.22 -1.21 -8.05
N SER A 255 25.03 -1.26 -8.66
CA SER A 255 24.69 -0.39 -9.81
C SER A 255 24.64 1.10 -9.49
N GLN A 256 24.34 1.48 -8.23
CA GLN A 256 24.25 2.88 -7.82
C GLN A 256 25.60 3.43 -7.35
N ILE A 257 26.44 2.59 -6.76
CA ILE A 257 27.70 3.00 -6.13
C ILE A 257 28.86 2.96 -7.13
N ILE A 258 28.84 2.02 -8.08
CA ILE A 258 29.97 1.73 -8.96
C ILE A 258 29.71 2.35 -10.34
N SER A 259 30.19 3.58 -10.55
CA SER A 259 30.08 4.26 -11.84
C SER A 259 31.23 3.93 -12.80
N ASP A 260 32.46 3.85 -12.31
CA ASP A 260 33.68 3.52 -13.08
C ASP A 260 34.47 2.40 -12.39
N PRO A 261 34.12 1.12 -12.62
CA PRO A 261 34.78 -0.01 -11.98
C PRO A 261 36.20 -0.21 -12.54
N ASP A 262 37.16 -0.40 -11.64
CA ASP A 262 38.47 -0.93 -12.01
C ASP A 262 38.39 -2.39 -12.50
N LYS A 263 39.52 -2.93 -12.97
CA LYS A 263 39.57 -4.28 -13.56
C LYS A 263 39.09 -5.38 -12.59
N GLU A 264 39.44 -5.27 -11.31
CA GLU A 264 39.07 -6.27 -10.29
C GLU A 264 37.60 -6.14 -9.89
N THR A 265 37.11 -4.92 -9.72
CA THR A 265 35.69 -4.62 -9.46
C THR A 265 34.82 -5.13 -10.60
N LYS A 266 35.23 -4.92 -11.86
CA LYS A 266 34.53 -5.44 -13.03
C LYS A 266 34.49 -6.97 -13.08
N LYS A 267 35.55 -7.64 -12.64
CA LYS A 267 35.61 -9.11 -12.53
C LYS A 267 34.67 -9.63 -11.44
N LEU A 268 34.60 -8.95 -10.30
CA LEU A 268 33.69 -9.29 -9.20
C LEU A 268 32.23 -9.13 -9.61
N LEU A 269 31.87 -8.00 -10.25
CA LEU A 269 30.51 -7.77 -10.76
C LEU A 269 30.07 -8.86 -11.75
N ARG A 270 30.95 -9.20 -12.71
CA ARG A 270 30.68 -10.27 -13.66
C ARG A 270 30.49 -11.63 -12.96
N SER A 271 31.35 -11.95 -12.00
CA SER A 271 31.24 -13.20 -11.23
C SER A 271 29.95 -13.23 -10.40
N ALA A 272 29.51 -12.08 -9.89
CA ALA A 272 28.25 -11.93 -9.18
C ALA A 272 27.05 -12.23 -10.09
N ASP A 273 27.02 -11.65 -11.30
CA ASP A 273 25.95 -11.88 -12.27
C ASP A 273 25.92 -13.34 -12.74
N GLU A 274 27.08 -13.95 -13.03
CA GLU A 274 27.16 -15.37 -13.41
C GLU A 274 26.60 -16.30 -12.32
N LYS A 275 26.86 -16.00 -11.04
CA LYS A 275 26.27 -16.73 -9.91
C LYS A 275 24.79 -16.45 -9.70
N LYS A 276 24.32 -15.23 -9.98
CA LYS A 276 22.89 -14.88 -9.95
C LYS A 276 22.12 -15.71 -10.98
N ASP A 277 22.66 -15.83 -12.18
CA ASP A 277 22.07 -16.65 -13.25
C ASP A 277 22.07 -18.14 -12.90
N GLU A 278 23.16 -18.65 -12.31
CA GLU A 278 23.21 -20.03 -11.80
C GLU A 278 22.11 -20.27 -10.74
N ALA A 279 21.91 -19.33 -9.82
CA ALA A 279 20.89 -19.42 -8.79
C ALA A 279 19.47 -19.45 -9.39
N MET A 280 19.19 -18.56 -10.34
CA MET A 280 17.90 -18.47 -11.03
C MET A 280 17.58 -19.73 -11.84
N ASN A 281 18.58 -20.35 -12.47
CA ASN A 281 18.41 -21.61 -13.19
C ASN A 281 18.16 -22.78 -12.22
N ALA A 282 18.92 -22.88 -11.12
CA ALA A 282 18.68 -23.89 -10.09
C ALA A 282 17.28 -23.80 -9.49
N GLY A 283 16.76 -22.58 -9.28
CA GLY A 283 15.38 -22.36 -8.84
C GLY A 283 14.32 -22.83 -9.84
N LYS A 284 14.55 -22.64 -11.15
CA LYS A 284 13.67 -23.16 -12.21
C LYS A 284 13.68 -24.68 -12.28
N ASP A 285 14.84 -25.30 -12.03
CA ASP A 285 15.04 -26.74 -12.05
C ASP A 285 14.55 -27.43 -10.75
N GLY A 286 14.10 -26.65 -9.76
CA GLY A 286 13.60 -27.13 -8.47
C GLY A 286 14.68 -27.44 -7.43
N ASP A 287 15.95 -27.19 -7.73
CA ASP A 287 17.06 -27.34 -6.78
C ASP A 287 17.27 -26.04 -5.97
N LEU A 288 16.34 -25.80 -5.06
CA LEU A 288 16.29 -24.58 -4.24
C LEU A 288 17.52 -24.43 -3.34
N LYS A 289 18.13 -25.54 -2.89
CA LYS A 289 19.34 -25.49 -2.03
C LYS A 289 20.55 -25.01 -2.81
N LYS A 290 20.75 -25.53 -4.03
CA LYS A 290 21.79 -25.02 -4.92
C LYS A 290 21.54 -23.56 -5.28
N GLY A 291 20.28 -23.19 -5.52
CA GLY A 291 19.87 -21.81 -5.76
C GLY A 291 20.23 -20.86 -4.61
N VAL A 292 19.95 -21.27 -3.37
CA VAL A 292 20.30 -20.53 -2.15
C VAL A 292 21.81 -20.29 -2.05
N GLU A 293 22.63 -21.33 -2.22
CA GLU A 293 24.09 -21.19 -2.13
C GLU A 293 24.65 -20.30 -3.24
N ALA A 294 24.15 -20.44 -4.47
CA ALA A 294 24.56 -19.58 -5.58
C ALA A 294 24.18 -18.10 -5.34
N PHE A 295 23.00 -17.81 -4.78
CA PHE A 295 22.65 -16.43 -4.39
C PHE A 295 23.53 -15.88 -3.28
N LYS A 296 23.94 -16.69 -2.30
CA LYS A 296 24.88 -16.26 -1.26
C LYS A 296 26.22 -15.86 -1.87
N THR A 297 26.79 -16.71 -2.73
CA THR A 297 28.06 -16.42 -3.41
C THR A 297 27.96 -15.19 -4.31
N SER A 298 26.87 -15.05 -5.08
CA SER A 298 26.62 -13.86 -5.89
C SER A 298 26.58 -12.59 -5.02
N THR A 299 25.89 -12.67 -3.86
CA THR A 299 25.81 -11.56 -2.91
C THR A 299 27.17 -11.18 -2.33
N GLU A 300 28.02 -12.15 -2.02
CA GLU A 300 29.39 -11.92 -1.54
C GLU A 300 30.22 -11.17 -2.58
N PHE A 301 30.15 -11.55 -3.86
CA PHE A 301 30.85 -10.83 -4.93
C PHE A 301 30.36 -9.40 -5.12
N PHE A 302 29.04 -9.15 -5.07
CA PHE A 302 28.52 -7.77 -5.10
C PHE A 302 29.03 -6.96 -3.91
N MET A 303 29.05 -7.55 -2.72
CA MET A 303 29.58 -6.89 -1.53
C MET A 303 31.06 -6.58 -1.66
N GLU A 304 31.88 -7.51 -2.14
CA GLU A 304 33.31 -7.27 -2.37
C GLU A 304 33.55 -6.18 -3.41
N ALA A 305 32.76 -6.16 -4.49
CA ALA A 305 32.83 -5.10 -5.50
C ALA A 305 32.51 -3.73 -4.90
N ILE A 306 31.44 -3.63 -4.09
CA ILE A 306 31.06 -2.39 -3.40
C ILE A 306 32.15 -1.97 -2.40
N LYS A 307 32.73 -2.90 -1.66
CA LYS A 307 33.83 -2.60 -0.72
C LYS A 307 35.08 -2.10 -1.45
N GLY A 308 35.39 -2.69 -2.61
CA GLY A 308 36.53 -2.31 -3.43
C GLY A 308 36.40 -0.92 -4.05
N SER A 309 35.17 -0.48 -4.35
CA SER A 309 34.89 0.79 -5.02
C SER A 309 34.84 2.02 -4.09
N VAL A 310 34.75 1.83 -2.77
CA VAL A 310 34.65 2.92 -1.77
C VAL A 310 36.05 3.32 -1.23
N LYS A 311 37.10 3.18 -2.05
CA LYS A 311 38.46 3.60 -1.69
C LYS A 311 38.76 5.03 -2.13
#